data_AF-A0A964A9H1-F1
#
_entry.id   AF-A0A964A9H1-F1
#
_cell.length_a   1.000
_cell.length_b   1.000
_cell.length_c   1.000
_cell.angle_alpha   90.00
_cell.angle_beta   90.00
_cell.angle_gamma   90.00
#
_symmetry.space_group_name_H-M   'P 1'
#
loop_
_entity.id
_entity.type
_entity.pdbx_description
1 polymer ?
#
loop_
_entity_poly.entity_id
_entity_poly.type
_entity_poly.pdbx_seq_one_letter_code
_entity_poly.pdbx_strand_id
1 'polypeptide(L)'
;MEISRTLSRLQARGEAMRVHFDLGLRAYDGGDADGVRRHRAAVGMLPEGGPACLAFLALHWRALWLEEQREQALEVVREAARRFPDDVDTVLELADVLHDMDADAEAAEVLMAAAGAHEDDPELWYEAGVAAERVEDWERRLASFKRVWELERDSEPPFRLWLPEERFVAVAEEAIERLPEHIREALGNVAIVVEDYPEAWIFETDVADSRILGLFDGPERAQERGVDFVATGPTRIYLFRWNIERMCGSPEEVEEQVEITVLHEIGHYLGLDEDELEMRGLG
;
A
#
# COMPACT_ATOMS: atom_id res chain seq x y z
N MET A 1 -31.70 41.45 -19.80
CA MET A 1 -30.63 41.27 -20.80
C MET A 1 -29.29 40.88 -20.17
N GLU A 2 -28.96 41.35 -18.95
CA GLU A 2 -27.74 40.94 -18.23
C GLU A 2 -27.73 39.49 -17.73
N ILE A 3 -28.82 39.03 -17.11
CA ILE A 3 -28.92 37.67 -16.53
C ILE A 3 -28.71 36.58 -17.60
N SER A 4 -29.29 36.75 -18.79
CA SER A 4 -29.12 35.82 -19.90
C SER A 4 -27.68 35.78 -20.44
N ARG A 5 -26.95 36.90 -20.42
CA ARG A 5 -25.53 36.93 -20.80
C ARG A 5 -24.64 36.25 -19.74
N THR A 6 -24.98 36.39 -18.47
CA THR A 6 -24.26 35.73 -17.37
C THR A 6 -24.47 34.21 -17.41
N LEU A 7 -25.71 33.74 -17.64
CA LEU A 7 -26.01 32.32 -17.78
C LEU A 7 -25.34 31.69 -19.00
N SER A 8 -25.34 32.35 -20.17
CA SER A 8 -24.63 31.86 -21.35
C SER A 8 -23.11 31.82 -21.16
N ARG A 9 -22.53 32.75 -20.38
CA ARG A 9 -21.10 32.73 -20.03
C ARG A 9 -20.76 31.59 -19.08
N LEU A 10 -21.61 31.31 -18.08
CA LEU A 10 -21.43 30.19 -17.16
C LEU A 10 -21.53 28.85 -17.88
N GLN A 11 -22.48 28.71 -18.81
CA GLN A 11 -22.67 27.50 -19.62
C GLN A 11 -21.50 27.26 -20.57
N ALA A 12 -21.03 28.31 -21.29
CA ALA A 12 -19.84 28.22 -22.13
C ALA A 12 -18.56 27.92 -21.34
N ARG A 13 -18.46 28.43 -20.10
CA ARG A 13 -17.35 28.12 -19.18
C ARG A 13 -17.38 26.66 -18.75
N GLY A 14 -18.55 26.09 -18.46
CA GLY A 14 -18.72 24.66 -18.14
C GLY A 14 -18.42 23.72 -19.31
N GLU A 15 -18.85 24.08 -20.52
CA GLU A 15 -18.53 23.31 -21.74
C GLU A 15 -17.03 23.34 -22.06
N ALA A 16 -16.37 24.50 -21.90
CA ALA A 16 -14.93 24.61 -22.05
C ALA A 16 -14.18 23.76 -21.00
N MET A 17 -14.60 23.80 -19.73
CA MET A 17 -14.00 22.97 -18.67
C MET A 17 -14.07 21.48 -18.99
N ARG A 18 -15.23 20.98 -19.45
CA ARG A 18 -15.40 19.57 -19.80
C ARG A 18 -14.52 19.15 -20.98
N VAL A 19 -14.41 19.99 -22.02
CA VAL A 19 -13.52 19.73 -23.16
C VAL A 19 -12.06 19.70 -22.71
N HIS A 20 -11.65 20.62 -21.85
CA HIS A 20 -10.31 20.61 -21.28
C HIS A 20 -10.06 19.35 -20.44
N PHE A 21 -11.02 18.92 -19.62
CA PHE A 21 -10.94 17.69 -18.83
C PHE A 21 -10.76 16.44 -19.69
N ASP A 22 -11.62 16.23 -20.69
CA ASP A 22 -11.54 15.08 -21.61
C ASP A 22 -10.22 15.06 -22.41
N LEU A 23 -9.67 16.24 -22.74
CA LEU A 23 -8.37 16.37 -23.40
C LEU A 23 -7.19 16.10 -22.45
N GLY A 24 -7.29 16.53 -21.18
CA GLY A 24 -6.28 16.29 -20.16
C GLY A 24 -6.17 14.81 -19.81
N LEU A 25 -7.32 14.13 -19.63
CA LEU A 25 -7.37 12.69 -19.34
C LEU A 25 -6.74 11.86 -20.46
N ARG A 26 -7.10 12.14 -21.72
CA ARG A 26 -6.51 11.45 -22.89
C ARG A 26 -5.01 11.72 -23.07
N ALA A 27 -4.56 12.91 -22.70
CA ALA A 27 -3.16 13.25 -22.75
C ALA A 27 -2.36 12.53 -21.66
N TYR A 28 -2.93 12.38 -20.45
CA TYR A 28 -2.35 11.59 -19.38
C TYR A 28 -2.26 10.10 -19.76
N ASP A 29 -3.38 9.48 -20.18
CA ASP A 29 -3.42 8.07 -20.59
C ASP A 29 -2.46 7.76 -21.76
N GLY A 30 -2.13 8.77 -22.57
CA GLY A 30 -1.23 8.66 -23.72
C GLY A 30 0.21 9.11 -23.47
N GLY A 31 0.56 9.59 -22.27
CA GLY A 31 1.89 10.17 -21.97
C GLY A 31 2.21 11.46 -22.74
N ASP A 32 1.20 12.17 -23.25
CA ASP A 32 1.36 13.41 -24.03
C ASP A 32 1.45 14.64 -23.10
N ALA A 33 2.67 14.94 -22.66
CA ALA A 33 2.95 16.14 -21.86
C ALA A 33 2.42 17.44 -22.50
N ASP A 34 2.44 17.56 -23.84
CA ASP A 34 1.96 18.77 -24.53
C ASP A 34 0.42 18.90 -24.49
N GLY A 35 -0.28 17.78 -24.51
CA GLY A 35 -1.72 17.69 -24.27
C GLY A 35 -2.09 18.15 -22.86
N VAL A 36 -1.31 17.75 -21.86
CA VAL A 36 -1.55 18.18 -20.47
C VAL A 36 -1.11 19.64 -20.22
N ARG A 37 -0.11 20.19 -20.94
CA ARG A 37 0.19 21.64 -20.93
C ARG A 37 -0.96 22.50 -21.46
N ARG A 38 -1.64 22.05 -22.51
CA ARG A 38 -2.83 22.76 -23.04
C ARG A 38 -3.99 22.76 -22.03
N HIS A 39 -4.05 21.76 -21.15
CA HIS A 39 -4.97 21.71 -20.03
C HIS A 39 -4.62 22.76 -18.96
N ARG A 40 -3.33 22.99 -18.65
CA ARG A 40 -2.83 24.03 -17.71
C ARG A 40 -3.37 25.44 -17.97
N ALA A 41 -3.59 25.81 -19.23
CA ALA A 41 -4.15 27.14 -19.56
C ALA A 41 -5.59 27.36 -19.03
N ALA A 42 -6.29 26.30 -18.62
CA ALA A 42 -7.62 26.37 -18.03
C ALA A 42 -7.62 26.47 -16.49
N VAL A 43 -6.48 26.35 -15.78
CA VAL A 43 -6.39 26.50 -14.31
C VAL A 43 -7.00 27.84 -13.86
N GLY A 44 -6.74 28.90 -14.62
CA GLY A 44 -7.24 30.25 -14.32
C GLY A 44 -8.76 30.42 -14.44
N MET A 45 -9.49 29.37 -14.82
CA MET A 45 -10.95 29.37 -14.97
C MET A 45 -11.65 28.42 -13.99
N LEU A 46 -10.94 27.82 -13.04
CA LEU A 46 -11.51 26.81 -12.15
C LEU A 46 -12.51 27.40 -11.15
N PRO A 47 -13.55 26.64 -10.75
CA PRO A 47 -14.33 26.93 -9.56
C PRO A 47 -13.44 26.86 -8.31
N GLU A 48 -13.83 27.55 -7.23
CA GLU A 48 -13.08 27.54 -5.96
C GLU A 48 -13.03 26.15 -5.28
N GLY A 49 -13.88 25.20 -5.72
CA GLY A 49 -13.90 23.82 -5.23
C GLY A 49 -14.82 22.89 -6.04
N GLY A 50 -15.03 21.68 -5.52
CA GLY A 50 -15.85 20.61 -6.11
C GLY A 50 -15.09 19.66 -7.06
N PRO A 51 -15.74 18.56 -7.50
CA PRO A 51 -15.07 17.45 -8.19
C PRO A 51 -14.32 17.83 -9.47
N ALA A 52 -14.84 18.81 -10.23
CA ALA A 52 -14.18 19.29 -11.44
C ALA A 52 -12.88 20.05 -11.16
N CYS A 53 -12.81 20.78 -10.03
CA CYS A 53 -11.58 21.45 -9.61
C CYS A 53 -10.54 20.42 -9.14
N LEU A 54 -10.97 19.43 -8.36
CA LEU A 54 -10.10 18.35 -7.90
C LEU A 54 -9.49 17.58 -9.09
N ALA A 55 -10.33 17.10 -9.99
CA ALA A 55 -9.89 16.31 -11.13
C ALA A 55 -8.96 17.10 -12.07
N PHE A 56 -9.11 18.43 -12.13
CA PHE A 56 -8.18 19.29 -12.83
C PHE A 56 -6.81 19.36 -12.14
N LEU A 57 -6.77 19.60 -10.83
CA LEU A 57 -5.52 19.69 -10.07
C LEU A 57 -4.77 18.35 -10.14
N ALA A 58 -5.50 17.24 -10.03
CA ALA A 58 -5.01 15.87 -10.20
C ALA A 58 -4.29 15.66 -11.55
N LEU A 59 -4.91 16.07 -12.66
CA LEU A 59 -4.28 15.99 -13.98
C LEU A 59 -3.10 16.96 -14.12
N HIS A 60 -3.18 18.14 -13.50
CA HIS A 60 -2.17 19.17 -13.65
C HIS A 60 -0.85 18.78 -12.97
N TRP A 61 -0.87 18.24 -11.75
CA TRP A 61 0.36 17.85 -11.08
C TRP A 61 1.01 16.64 -11.77
N ARG A 62 0.22 15.65 -12.22
CA ARG A 62 0.70 14.49 -12.98
C ARG A 62 1.40 14.91 -14.27
N ALA A 63 0.88 15.94 -14.94
CA ALA A 63 1.53 16.59 -16.09
C ALA A 63 2.95 17.05 -15.76
N LEU A 64 3.06 17.80 -14.67
CA LEU A 64 4.30 18.44 -14.23
C LEU A 64 5.30 17.35 -13.84
N TRP A 65 4.81 16.29 -13.20
CA TRP A 65 5.61 15.13 -12.86
C TRP A 65 6.23 14.45 -14.09
N LEU A 66 5.43 14.17 -15.12
CA LEU A 66 5.90 13.61 -16.39
C LEU A 66 6.90 14.52 -17.13
N GLU A 67 6.84 15.83 -16.88
CA GLU A 67 7.76 16.83 -17.42
C GLU A 67 9.00 17.04 -16.55
N GLU A 68 9.20 16.22 -15.52
CA GLU A 68 10.26 16.35 -14.52
C GLU A 68 10.25 17.69 -13.75
N GLN A 69 9.11 18.40 -13.75
CA GLN A 69 8.89 19.64 -12.99
C GLN A 69 8.40 19.32 -11.57
N ARG A 70 9.19 18.57 -10.81
CA ARG A 70 8.80 17.96 -9.51
C ARG A 70 8.32 18.98 -8.48
N GLU A 71 9.02 20.10 -8.30
CA GLU A 71 8.64 21.11 -7.30
C GLU A 71 7.30 21.77 -7.62
N GLN A 72 7.04 22.06 -8.90
CA GLN A 72 5.75 22.61 -9.33
C GLN A 72 4.64 21.57 -9.17
N ALA A 73 4.92 20.30 -9.45
CA ALA A 73 3.95 19.23 -9.24
C ALA A 73 3.54 19.17 -7.76
N LEU A 74 4.51 19.15 -6.84
CA LEU A 74 4.26 19.15 -5.40
C LEU A 74 3.45 20.38 -4.95
N GLU A 75 3.72 21.57 -5.48
CA GLU A 75 2.92 22.76 -5.17
C GLU A 75 1.43 22.59 -5.55
N VAL A 76 1.16 21.97 -6.69
CA VAL A 76 -0.21 21.71 -7.17
C VAL A 76 -0.89 20.65 -6.32
N VAL A 77 -0.20 19.57 -5.93
CA VAL A 77 -0.79 18.56 -5.04
C VAL A 77 -1.07 19.13 -3.65
N ARG A 78 -0.15 19.94 -3.10
CA ARG A 78 -0.39 20.66 -1.84
C ARG A 78 -1.57 21.64 -1.94
N GLU A 79 -1.80 22.23 -3.11
CA GLU A 79 -3.00 23.04 -3.35
C GLU A 79 -4.26 22.18 -3.34
N ALA A 80 -4.24 21.01 -3.99
CA ALA A 80 -5.35 20.06 -3.99
C ALA A 80 -5.69 19.61 -2.56
N ALA A 81 -4.72 19.10 -1.80
CA ALA A 81 -4.93 18.64 -0.43
C ALA A 81 -5.45 19.74 0.50
N ARG A 82 -4.99 20.99 0.34
CA ARG A 82 -5.51 22.13 1.13
C ARG A 82 -6.96 22.48 0.80
N ARG A 83 -7.40 22.26 -0.45
CA ARG A 83 -8.77 22.55 -0.89
C ARG A 83 -9.73 21.40 -0.61
N PHE A 84 -9.21 20.18 -0.59
CA PHE A 84 -9.95 18.93 -0.42
C PHE A 84 -9.32 18.09 0.70
N PRO A 85 -9.26 18.60 1.94
CA PRO A 85 -8.59 17.90 3.04
C PRO A 85 -9.28 16.59 3.45
N ASP A 86 -10.57 16.44 3.15
CA ASP A 86 -11.38 15.24 3.45
C ASP A 86 -11.35 14.21 2.29
N ASP A 87 -10.65 14.50 1.20
CA ASP A 87 -10.52 13.61 0.04
C ASP A 87 -9.29 12.72 0.21
N VAL A 88 -9.53 11.46 0.60
CA VAL A 88 -8.49 10.48 0.93
C VAL A 88 -7.51 10.28 -0.23
N ASP A 89 -8.02 10.09 -1.45
CA ASP A 89 -7.19 9.92 -2.65
C ASP A 89 -6.21 11.08 -2.84
N THR A 90 -6.66 12.33 -2.64
CA THR A 90 -5.79 13.52 -2.73
C THR A 90 -4.69 13.53 -1.67
N VAL A 91 -5.00 13.08 -0.46
CA VAL A 91 -4.02 13.01 0.65
C VAL A 91 -2.97 11.94 0.36
N LEU A 92 -3.40 10.76 -0.11
CA LEU A 92 -2.51 9.68 -0.52
C LEU A 92 -1.61 10.13 -1.68
N GLU A 93 -2.18 10.78 -2.71
CA GLU A 93 -1.41 11.37 -3.81
C GLU A 93 -0.34 12.38 -3.32
N LEU A 94 -0.64 13.16 -2.28
CA LEU A 94 0.35 14.07 -1.67
C LEU A 94 1.47 13.31 -0.98
N ALA A 95 1.13 12.27 -0.22
CA ALA A 95 2.10 11.44 0.47
C ALA A 95 3.04 10.74 -0.52
N ASP A 96 2.50 10.14 -1.59
CA ASP A 96 3.28 9.50 -2.66
C ASP A 96 4.30 10.47 -3.28
N VAL A 97 3.84 11.67 -3.65
CA VAL A 97 4.72 12.69 -4.23
C VAL A 97 5.78 13.16 -3.25
N LEU A 98 5.47 13.24 -1.95
CA LEU A 98 6.45 13.57 -0.91
C LEU A 98 7.48 12.43 -0.75
N HIS A 99 7.05 11.18 -0.74
CA HIS A 99 7.93 10.01 -0.69
C HIS A 99 8.89 9.97 -1.89
N ASP A 100 8.39 10.19 -3.11
CA ASP A 100 9.20 10.26 -4.33
C ASP A 100 10.18 11.46 -4.36
N MET A 101 9.98 12.43 -3.47
CA MET A 101 10.83 13.60 -3.27
C MET A 101 11.72 13.49 -2.03
N ASP A 102 11.85 12.30 -1.43
CA ASP A 102 12.62 12.04 -0.20
C ASP A 102 12.18 12.91 1.00
N ALA A 103 10.90 13.29 1.03
CA ALA A 103 10.29 14.13 2.06
C ALA A 103 9.42 13.31 3.04
N ASP A 104 9.93 12.15 3.47
CA ASP A 104 9.19 11.17 4.30
C ASP A 104 8.65 11.74 5.61
N ALA A 105 9.39 12.63 6.26
CA ALA A 105 8.94 13.29 7.48
C ALA A 105 7.68 14.16 7.27
N GLU A 106 7.56 14.81 6.12
CA GLU A 106 6.35 15.57 5.79
C GLU A 106 5.20 14.63 5.42
N ALA A 107 5.47 13.57 4.66
CA ALA A 107 4.48 12.56 4.30
C ALA A 107 3.87 11.89 5.54
N ALA A 108 4.71 11.51 6.51
CA ALA A 108 4.27 10.92 7.78
C ALA A 108 3.35 11.85 8.58
N GLU A 109 3.66 13.16 8.65
CA GLU A 109 2.79 14.12 9.33
C GLU A 109 1.46 14.33 8.60
N VAL A 110 1.47 14.36 7.25
CA VAL A 110 0.25 14.46 6.43
C VAL A 110 -0.66 13.25 6.66
N LEU A 111 -0.12 12.03 6.55
CA LEU A 111 -0.87 10.79 6.71
C LEU A 111 -1.37 10.61 8.15
N MET A 112 -0.56 10.96 9.15
CA MET A 112 -1.01 10.92 10.55
C MET A 112 -2.15 11.89 10.84
N ALA A 113 -2.08 13.10 10.30
CA ALA A 113 -3.16 14.06 10.44
C ALA A 113 -4.46 13.55 9.77
N ALA A 114 -4.34 12.92 8.60
CA ALA A 114 -5.48 12.36 7.88
C ALA A 114 -6.07 11.14 8.60
N ALA A 115 -5.27 10.18 9.04
CA ALA A 115 -5.71 9.02 9.80
C ALA A 115 -6.43 9.44 11.10
N GLY A 116 -5.93 10.47 11.78
CA GLY A 116 -6.60 11.04 12.95
C GLY A 116 -7.91 11.78 12.64
N ALA A 117 -8.07 12.34 11.44
CA ALA A 117 -9.32 12.97 11.01
C ALA A 117 -10.35 11.93 10.52
N HIS A 118 -9.89 10.78 10.04
CA HIS A 118 -10.68 9.68 9.51
C HIS A 118 -10.43 8.40 10.34
N GLU A 119 -10.76 8.46 11.64
CA GLU A 119 -10.40 7.42 12.62
C GLU A 119 -10.91 5.99 12.28
N ASP A 120 -11.92 5.88 11.41
CA ASP A 120 -12.56 4.63 10.99
C ASP A 120 -12.05 4.10 9.63
N ASP A 121 -11.07 4.76 9.01
CA ASP A 121 -10.50 4.36 7.72
C ASP A 121 -9.21 3.54 7.92
N PRO A 122 -9.26 2.20 7.77
CA PRO A 122 -8.08 1.36 7.99
C PRO A 122 -6.96 1.61 6.97
N GLU A 123 -7.29 2.10 5.77
CA GLU A 123 -6.28 2.35 4.74
C GLU A 123 -5.39 3.53 5.12
N LEU A 124 -5.99 4.61 5.61
CA LEU A 124 -5.23 5.76 6.11
C LEU A 124 -4.35 5.41 7.31
N TRP A 125 -4.83 4.55 8.21
CA TRP A 125 -4.01 4.06 9.32
C TRP A 125 -2.86 3.17 8.83
N TYR A 126 -3.08 2.35 7.82
CA TYR A 126 -2.02 1.51 7.25
C TYR A 126 -0.93 2.38 6.61
N GLU A 127 -1.30 3.30 5.74
CA GLU A 127 -0.37 4.23 5.07
C GLU A 127 0.38 5.12 6.08
N ALA A 128 -0.31 5.60 7.13
CA ALA A 128 0.35 6.33 8.21
C ALA A 128 1.39 5.47 8.96
N GLY A 129 1.12 4.18 9.14
CA GLY A 129 2.06 3.23 9.72
C GLY A 129 3.30 3.01 8.86
N VAL A 130 3.12 2.80 7.56
CA VAL A 130 4.20 2.68 6.56
C VAL A 130 5.06 3.95 6.53
N ALA A 131 4.43 5.13 6.52
CA ALA A 131 5.15 6.40 6.54
C ALA A 131 5.90 6.64 7.85
N ALA A 132 5.34 6.22 8.99
CA ALA A 132 6.02 6.29 10.29
C ALA A 132 7.26 5.37 10.35
N GLU A 133 7.18 4.18 9.74
CA GLU A 133 8.31 3.26 9.62
C GLU A 133 9.47 3.85 8.81
N ARG A 134 9.18 4.51 7.68
CA ARG A 134 10.18 5.22 6.87
C ARG A 134 10.98 6.28 7.63
N VAL A 135 10.40 6.85 8.69
CA VAL A 135 11.05 7.87 9.54
C VAL A 135 11.50 7.34 10.90
N GLU A 136 11.50 6.02 11.07
CA GLU A 136 11.87 5.32 12.30
C GLU A 136 11.06 5.74 13.55
N ASP A 137 9.80 6.20 13.36
CA ASP A 137 8.88 6.50 14.46
C ASP A 137 8.10 5.25 14.86
N TRP A 138 8.77 4.36 15.60
CA TRP A 138 8.26 3.06 16.01
C TRP A 138 7.00 3.14 16.89
N GLU A 139 6.85 4.20 17.69
CA GLU A 139 5.67 4.38 18.54
C GLU A 139 4.44 4.65 17.68
N ARG A 140 4.57 5.56 16.72
CA ARG A 140 3.51 5.92 15.76
C ARG A 140 3.18 4.80 14.80
N ARG A 141 4.19 4.08 14.30
CA ARG A 141 4.03 2.88 13.47
C ARG A 141 3.15 1.84 14.20
N LEU A 142 3.57 1.44 15.40
CA LEU A 142 2.86 0.43 16.18
C LEU A 142 1.43 0.85 16.51
N ALA A 143 1.22 2.12 16.88
CA ALA A 143 -0.12 2.63 17.15
C ALA A 143 -1.03 2.55 15.92
N SER A 144 -0.48 2.87 14.74
CA SER A 144 -1.22 2.88 13.47
C SER A 144 -1.61 1.46 13.03
N PHE A 145 -0.65 0.53 12.99
CA PHE A 145 -0.95 -0.86 12.63
C PHE A 145 -1.87 -1.56 13.63
N LYS A 146 -1.75 -1.23 14.93
CA LYS A 146 -2.74 -1.70 15.91
C LYS A 146 -4.14 -1.19 15.61
N ARG A 147 -4.26 0.06 15.15
CA ARG A 147 -5.55 0.62 14.75
C ARG A 147 -6.12 -0.08 13.51
N VAL A 148 -5.29 -0.41 12.53
CA VAL A 148 -5.67 -1.26 11.37
C VAL A 148 -6.26 -2.58 11.86
N TRP A 149 -5.54 -3.31 12.71
CA TRP A 149 -6.02 -4.57 13.28
C TRP A 149 -7.33 -4.42 14.05
N GLU A 150 -7.48 -3.38 14.86
CA GLU A 150 -8.73 -3.14 15.60
C GLU A 150 -9.94 -2.91 14.68
N LEU A 151 -9.73 -2.22 13.55
CA LEU A 151 -10.76 -1.96 12.54
C LEU A 151 -11.06 -3.20 11.70
N GLU A 152 -10.06 -4.03 11.43
CA GLU A 152 -10.16 -5.12 10.45
C GLU A 152 -10.35 -6.53 11.05
N ARG A 153 -9.98 -6.77 12.31
CA ARG A 153 -9.98 -8.13 12.92
C ARG A 153 -11.34 -8.83 12.91
N ASP A 154 -12.42 -8.04 12.93
CA ASP A 154 -13.80 -8.52 12.94
C ASP A 154 -14.42 -8.44 11.54
N SER A 155 -13.63 -8.13 10.51
CA SER A 155 -14.07 -8.08 9.12
C SER A 155 -14.51 -9.46 8.64
N GLU A 156 -15.49 -9.46 7.75
CA GLU A 156 -15.88 -10.67 7.05
C GLU A 156 -14.70 -11.22 6.23
N PRO A 157 -14.64 -12.55 6.03
CA PRO A 157 -13.69 -13.14 5.09
C PRO A 157 -13.84 -12.50 3.71
N PRO A 158 -12.81 -12.60 2.83
CA PRO A 158 -12.98 -12.21 1.44
C PRO A 158 -14.25 -12.83 0.87
N PHE A 159 -14.97 -12.06 0.03
CA PHE A 159 -16.29 -12.42 -0.51
C PHE A 159 -16.35 -13.84 -1.09
N ARG A 160 -15.21 -14.32 -1.60
CA ARG A 160 -14.98 -15.71 -1.94
C ARG A 160 -13.70 -16.18 -1.27
N LEU A 161 -13.80 -17.27 -0.51
CA LEU A 161 -12.66 -18.13 -0.20
C LEU A 161 -12.45 -19.11 -1.36
N TRP A 162 -11.29 -19.07 -1.98
CA TRP A 162 -10.89 -19.89 -3.11
C TRP A 162 -10.43 -21.27 -2.67
N LEU A 163 -9.63 -21.36 -1.60
CA LEU A 163 -9.03 -22.62 -1.16
C LEU A 163 -9.39 -22.95 0.29
N PRO A 164 -9.63 -24.23 0.62
CA PRO A 164 -9.74 -24.67 2.01
C PRO A 164 -8.36 -24.64 2.69
N GLU A 165 -8.35 -24.61 4.03
CA GLU A 165 -7.13 -24.58 4.85
C GLU A 165 -6.18 -25.73 4.54
N GLU A 166 -6.71 -26.93 4.33
CA GLU A 166 -5.91 -28.12 4.03
C GLU A 166 -5.17 -27.98 2.70
N ARG A 167 -5.70 -27.20 1.75
CA ARG A 167 -5.02 -26.93 0.48
C ARG A 167 -3.91 -25.91 0.65
N PHE A 168 -4.06 -24.90 1.51
CA PHE A 168 -2.99 -23.98 1.88
C PHE A 168 -1.79 -24.75 2.45
N VAL A 169 -2.05 -25.64 3.42
CA VAL A 169 -1.00 -26.48 4.02
C VAL A 169 -0.33 -27.35 2.95
N ALA A 170 -1.11 -28.03 2.11
CA ALA A 170 -0.55 -28.89 1.07
C ALA A 170 0.35 -28.12 0.08
N VAL A 171 -0.07 -26.93 -0.37
CA VAL A 171 0.72 -26.11 -1.29
C VAL A 171 2.02 -25.63 -0.63
N ALA A 172 1.97 -25.22 0.64
CA ALA A 172 3.15 -24.83 1.41
C ALA A 172 4.14 -26.00 1.57
N GLU A 173 3.64 -27.19 1.90
CA GLU A 173 4.46 -28.42 2.00
C GLU A 173 5.08 -28.79 0.65
N GLU A 174 4.29 -28.75 -0.43
CA GLU A 174 4.75 -29.00 -1.80
C GLU A 174 5.87 -28.02 -2.22
N ALA A 175 5.75 -26.73 -1.87
CA ALA A 175 6.77 -25.71 -2.12
C ALA A 175 8.08 -26.02 -1.36
N ILE A 176 7.97 -26.39 -0.09
CA ILE A 176 9.13 -26.80 0.72
C ILE A 176 9.78 -28.05 0.12
N GLU A 177 9.01 -29.07 -0.28
CA GLU A 177 9.52 -30.31 -0.88
C GLU A 177 10.31 -30.07 -2.18
N ARG A 178 9.95 -29.03 -2.95
CA ARG A 178 10.67 -28.61 -4.17
C ARG A 178 12.02 -27.98 -3.88
N LEU A 179 12.29 -27.55 -2.65
CA LEU A 179 13.58 -26.95 -2.29
C LEU A 179 14.73 -27.98 -2.38
N PRO A 180 15.96 -27.51 -2.70
CA PRO A 180 17.16 -28.33 -2.62
C PRO A 180 17.30 -29.05 -1.28
N GLU A 181 17.76 -30.31 -1.30
CA GLU A 181 17.88 -31.16 -0.09
C GLU A 181 18.61 -30.45 1.05
N HIS A 182 19.72 -29.77 0.77
CA HIS A 182 20.51 -29.07 1.78
C HIS A 182 19.75 -27.91 2.46
N ILE A 183 18.76 -27.30 1.78
CA ILE A 183 17.88 -26.28 2.35
C ILE A 183 16.81 -26.96 3.21
N ARG A 184 16.20 -28.05 2.73
CA ARG A 184 15.22 -28.83 3.52
C ARG A 184 15.84 -29.39 4.80
N GLU A 185 17.05 -29.94 4.73
CA GLU A 185 17.81 -30.39 5.90
C GLU A 185 18.11 -29.25 6.88
N ALA A 186 18.39 -28.05 6.36
CA ALA A 186 18.66 -26.86 7.17
C ALA A 186 17.42 -26.30 7.88
N LEU A 187 16.25 -26.36 7.23
CA LEU A 187 14.96 -25.99 7.81
C LEU A 187 14.52 -26.98 8.92
N GLY A 188 14.85 -28.25 8.75
CA GLY A 188 14.46 -29.29 9.70
C GLY A 188 12.94 -29.51 9.69
N ASN A 189 12.34 -29.66 10.88
CA ASN A 189 10.90 -29.85 11.02
C ASN A 189 10.21 -28.51 11.27
N VAL A 190 9.68 -27.90 10.21
CA VAL A 190 8.89 -26.68 10.27
C VAL A 190 7.41 -27.04 10.26
N ALA A 191 6.63 -26.51 11.21
CA ALA A 191 5.18 -26.65 11.20
C ALA A 191 4.56 -25.52 10.36
N ILE A 192 3.67 -25.88 9.43
CA ILE A 192 2.85 -24.89 8.73
C ILE A 192 1.59 -24.65 9.56
N VAL A 193 1.34 -23.39 9.92
CA VAL A 193 0.15 -22.95 10.64
C VAL A 193 -0.61 -22.01 9.74
N VAL A 194 -1.86 -22.34 9.44
CA VAL A 194 -2.74 -21.46 8.66
C VAL A 194 -3.72 -20.82 9.63
N GLU A 195 -3.68 -19.51 9.71
CA GLU A 195 -4.66 -18.71 10.45
C GLU A 195 -5.51 -17.93 9.45
N ASP A 196 -6.76 -17.65 9.82
CA ASP A 196 -7.63 -16.84 8.98
C ASP A 196 -7.12 -15.40 8.87
N TYR A 197 -6.72 -14.81 9.99
CA TYR A 197 -6.19 -13.46 10.10
C TYR A 197 -5.28 -13.37 11.35
N PRO A 198 -4.25 -12.52 11.41
CA PRO A 198 -3.37 -12.42 12.57
C PRO A 198 -4.11 -12.07 13.86
N GLU A 199 -3.81 -12.78 14.94
CA GLU A 199 -4.27 -12.38 16.28
C GLU A 199 -3.37 -11.30 16.90
N ALA A 200 -3.76 -10.79 18.07
CA ALA A 200 -3.08 -9.68 18.74
C ALA A 200 -1.61 -9.94 19.11
N TRP A 201 -1.17 -11.20 19.15
CA TRP A 201 0.22 -11.56 19.42
C TRP A 201 1.18 -11.03 18.34
N ILE A 202 0.68 -10.68 17.15
CA ILE A 202 1.51 -10.11 16.08
C ILE A 202 2.22 -8.83 16.52
N PHE A 203 1.63 -8.05 17.43
CA PHE A 203 2.23 -6.82 17.96
C PHE A 203 3.33 -7.05 19.01
N GLU A 204 3.57 -8.31 19.39
CA GLU A 204 4.72 -8.71 20.22
C GLU A 204 5.93 -9.11 19.36
N THR A 205 5.75 -9.17 18.03
CA THR A 205 6.80 -9.43 17.04
C THR A 205 7.42 -8.13 16.53
N ASP A 206 8.58 -8.21 15.90
CA ASP A 206 9.22 -7.03 15.28
C ASP A 206 8.43 -6.53 14.05
N VAL A 207 7.70 -7.42 13.38
CA VAL A 207 6.90 -7.09 12.20
C VAL A 207 5.69 -6.23 12.59
N ALA A 208 4.92 -6.61 13.62
CA ALA A 208 3.83 -5.82 14.20
C ALA A 208 2.81 -5.25 13.19
N ASP A 209 2.61 -5.93 12.05
CA ASP A 209 1.66 -5.57 11.00
C ASP A 209 0.65 -6.72 10.81
N SER A 210 -0.64 -6.38 10.84
CA SER A 210 -1.73 -7.35 10.68
C SER A 210 -2.10 -7.66 9.23
N ARG A 211 -1.51 -6.97 8.24
CA ARG A 211 -1.75 -7.22 6.81
C ARG A 211 -0.71 -8.11 6.15
N ILE A 212 0.33 -8.53 6.87
CA ILE A 212 1.34 -9.47 6.37
C ILE A 212 0.72 -10.79 5.89
N LEU A 213 1.37 -11.43 4.93
CA LEU A 213 0.89 -12.66 4.30
C LEU A 213 1.36 -13.92 5.04
N GLY A 214 2.55 -13.86 5.61
CA GLY A 214 3.14 -14.92 6.40
C GLY A 214 4.05 -14.38 7.49
N LEU A 215 4.51 -15.29 8.36
CA LEU A 215 5.52 -14.99 9.36
C LEU A 215 6.30 -16.27 9.70
N PHE A 216 7.62 -16.21 9.60
CA PHE A 216 8.50 -17.22 10.17
C PHE A 216 8.69 -17.00 11.68
N ASP A 217 8.21 -17.95 12.50
CA ASP A 217 8.42 -17.98 13.95
C ASP A 217 9.38 -19.12 14.32
N GLY A 218 10.63 -18.77 14.57
CA GLY A 218 11.64 -19.73 15.02
C GLY A 218 12.90 -19.05 15.51
N PRO A 219 13.81 -19.80 16.18
CA PRO A 219 15.12 -19.26 16.55
C PRO A 219 15.85 -18.75 15.31
N GLU A 220 16.17 -17.46 15.29
CA GLU A 220 17.05 -16.89 14.28
C GLU A 220 18.36 -17.69 14.23
N ARG A 221 18.74 -18.18 13.04
CA ARG A 221 20.06 -18.80 12.85
C ARG A 221 21.21 -17.83 13.12
N ALA A 222 20.99 -16.52 12.99
CA ALA A 222 21.98 -15.49 13.24
C ALA A 222 22.37 -15.36 14.73
N GLN A 223 21.48 -15.76 15.65
CA GLN A 223 21.67 -15.64 17.10
C GLN A 223 22.35 -16.84 17.76
N GLU A 224 22.92 -17.78 16.98
CA GLU A 224 23.85 -18.79 17.51
C GLU A 224 25.25 -18.23 17.84
N ARG A 225 25.42 -16.89 17.87
CA ARG A 225 26.62 -16.22 18.38
C ARG A 225 26.34 -15.34 19.60
N GLY A 226 25.74 -15.95 20.62
CA GLY A 226 26.03 -15.63 22.01
C GLY A 226 25.14 -14.57 22.66
N VAL A 227 23.92 -14.94 23.02
CA VAL A 227 23.22 -14.56 24.27
C VAL A 227 22.27 -15.72 24.60
N ASP A 228 22.06 -16.04 25.88
CA ASP A 228 21.14 -17.10 26.35
C ASP A 228 19.66 -16.78 26.05
N PHE A 229 19.24 -16.90 24.78
CA PHE A 229 17.82 -17.00 24.42
C PHE A 229 17.55 -18.43 23.95
N VAL A 230 16.96 -19.24 24.81
CA VAL A 230 16.50 -20.58 24.42
C VAL A 230 15.14 -20.40 23.75
N ALA A 231 15.12 -20.33 22.41
CA ALA A 231 13.87 -20.55 21.68
C ALA A 231 13.38 -21.96 22.03
N THR A 232 12.31 -22.05 22.80
CA THR A 232 11.79 -23.31 23.37
C THR A 232 10.61 -23.89 22.59
N GLY A 233 10.33 -23.36 21.40
CA GLY A 233 9.24 -23.80 20.53
C GLY A 233 9.71 -24.50 19.24
N PRO A 234 8.86 -25.32 18.60
CA PRO A 234 9.08 -25.75 17.22
C PRO A 234 9.09 -24.54 16.28
N THR A 235 9.90 -24.62 15.23
CA THR A 235 9.88 -23.65 14.13
C THR A 235 8.53 -23.71 13.40
N ARG A 236 7.94 -22.56 13.12
CA ARG A 236 6.64 -22.43 12.44
C ARG A 236 6.72 -21.44 11.30
N ILE A 237 5.91 -21.66 10.28
CA ILE A 237 5.55 -20.64 9.30
C ILE A 237 4.05 -20.43 9.44
N TYR A 238 3.67 -19.21 9.83
CA TYR A 238 2.28 -18.77 9.80
C TYR A 238 1.94 -18.30 8.38
N LEU A 239 0.75 -18.66 7.90
CA LEU A 239 0.15 -18.15 6.67
C LEU A 239 -1.21 -17.56 7.01
N PHE A 240 -1.43 -16.30 6.65
CA PHE A 240 -2.67 -15.58 6.94
C PHE A 240 -3.59 -15.64 5.74
N ARG A 241 -4.49 -16.62 5.76
CA ARG A 241 -5.34 -17.02 4.63
C ARG A 241 -6.12 -15.85 4.05
N TRP A 242 -6.80 -15.04 4.86
CA TRP A 242 -7.62 -13.94 4.35
C TRP A 242 -6.77 -12.84 3.70
N ASN A 243 -5.57 -12.57 4.22
CA ASN A 243 -4.67 -11.58 3.64
C ASN A 243 -4.19 -12.02 2.26
N ILE A 244 -3.74 -13.26 2.13
CA ILE A 244 -3.33 -13.87 0.85
C ILE A 244 -4.49 -13.85 -0.16
N GLU A 245 -5.66 -14.33 0.25
CA GLU A 245 -6.79 -14.47 -0.66
C GLU A 245 -7.39 -13.14 -1.12
N ARG A 246 -7.30 -12.07 -0.32
CA ARG A 246 -7.75 -10.72 -0.72
C ARG A 246 -6.97 -10.16 -1.91
N MET A 247 -5.73 -10.62 -2.11
CA MET A 247 -4.87 -10.17 -3.20
C MET A 247 -5.06 -10.99 -4.49
N CYS A 248 -5.82 -12.09 -4.42
CA CYS A 248 -5.93 -13.07 -5.51
C CYS A 248 -7.32 -13.05 -6.18
N GLY A 249 -7.32 -13.13 -7.51
CA GLY A 249 -8.51 -13.21 -8.35
C GLY A 249 -8.91 -14.63 -8.77
N SER A 250 -8.11 -15.65 -8.46
CA SER A 250 -8.34 -17.05 -8.83
C SER A 250 -7.71 -18.04 -7.83
N PRO A 251 -8.17 -19.31 -7.77
CA PRO A 251 -7.55 -20.31 -6.90
C PRO A 251 -6.11 -20.62 -7.33
N GLU A 252 -5.79 -20.57 -8.62
CA GLU A 252 -4.43 -20.74 -9.12
C GLU A 252 -3.48 -19.63 -8.61
N GLU A 253 -3.93 -18.38 -8.62
CA GLU A 253 -3.17 -17.25 -8.05
C GLU A 253 -2.99 -17.40 -6.53
N VAL A 254 -3.97 -17.97 -5.81
CA VAL A 254 -3.79 -18.27 -4.37
C VAL A 254 -2.71 -19.32 -4.15
N GLU A 255 -2.67 -20.40 -4.95
CA GLU A 255 -1.62 -21.41 -4.82
C GLU A 255 -0.22 -20.82 -5.10
N GLU A 256 -0.10 -19.99 -6.15
CA GLU A 256 1.14 -19.27 -6.47
C GLU A 256 1.56 -18.34 -5.33
N GLN A 257 0.63 -17.55 -4.79
CA GLN A 257 0.92 -16.63 -3.70
C GLN A 257 1.33 -17.36 -2.41
N VAL A 258 0.71 -18.49 -2.09
CA VAL A 258 1.13 -19.34 -0.94
C VAL A 258 2.56 -19.84 -1.13
N GLU A 259 2.92 -20.30 -2.34
CA GLU A 259 4.29 -20.71 -2.64
C GLU A 259 5.28 -19.54 -2.48
N ILE A 260 4.96 -18.38 -3.05
CA ILE A 260 5.79 -17.17 -2.92
C ILE A 260 6.00 -16.82 -1.45
N THR A 261 4.92 -16.70 -0.68
CA THR A 261 4.99 -16.32 0.75
C THR A 261 5.82 -17.32 1.55
N VAL A 262 5.62 -18.63 1.38
CA VAL A 262 6.43 -19.64 2.10
C VAL A 262 7.91 -19.53 1.76
N LEU A 263 8.24 -19.36 0.48
CA LEU A 263 9.62 -19.24 0.03
C LEU A 263 10.26 -17.92 0.46
N HIS A 264 9.48 -16.84 0.53
CA HIS A 264 9.89 -15.53 1.07
C HIS A 264 10.27 -15.66 2.55
N GLU A 265 9.39 -16.22 3.39
CA GLU A 265 9.66 -16.45 4.82
C GLU A 265 10.89 -17.33 5.06
N ILE A 266 11.05 -18.39 4.25
CA ILE A 266 12.23 -19.25 4.30
C ILE A 266 13.48 -18.48 3.88
N GLY A 267 13.39 -17.61 2.89
CA GLY A 267 14.50 -16.78 2.43
C GLY A 267 14.99 -15.83 3.52
N HIS A 268 14.08 -15.13 4.22
CA HIS A 268 14.44 -14.33 5.39
C HIS A 268 15.07 -15.17 6.50
N TYR A 269 14.53 -16.35 6.80
CA TYR A 269 15.15 -17.27 7.76
C TYR A 269 16.58 -17.66 7.38
N LEU A 270 16.87 -17.76 6.08
CA LEU A 270 18.21 -18.03 5.55
C LEU A 270 19.10 -16.77 5.49
N GLY A 271 18.57 -15.60 5.84
CA GLY A 271 19.28 -14.32 5.91
C GLY A 271 19.30 -13.55 4.60
N LEU A 272 18.36 -13.81 3.68
CA LEU A 272 18.16 -12.97 2.49
C LEU A 272 17.44 -11.67 2.89
N ASP A 273 17.86 -10.57 2.28
CA ASP A 273 17.15 -9.30 2.34
C ASP A 273 16.06 -9.18 1.26
N GLU A 274 15.27 -8.11 1.32
CA GLU A 274 14.15 -7.87 0.39
C GLU A 274 14.61 -7.77 -1.08
N ASP A 275 15.71 -7.06 -1.34
CA ASP A 275 16.28 -6.93 -2.69
C ASP A 275 16.65 -8.31 -3.26
N GLU A 276 17.21 -9.19 -2.43
CA GLU A 276 17.52 -10.56 -2.81
C GLU A 276 16.27 -11.40 -3.11
N LEU A 277 15.21 -11.24 -2.33
CA LEU A 277 13.94 -11.93 -2.55
C LEU A 277 13.25 -11.45 -3.84
N GLU A 278 13.19 -10.14 -4.06
CA GLU A 278 12.60 -9.54 -5.26
C GLU A 278 13.31 -10.02 -6.53
N MET A 279 14.65 -10.06 -6.54
CA MET A 279 15.44 -10.59 -7.66
C MET A 279 15.13 -12.06 -8.00
N ARG A 280 14.55 -12.81 -7.06
CA ARG A 280 14.17 -14.22 -7.21
C ARG A 280 12.68 -14.39 -7.53
N GLY A 281 11.93 -13.29 -7.68
CA GLY A 281 10.48 -13.29 -7.89
C GLY A 281 9.71 -13.66 -6.63
N LEU A 282 10.28 -13.38 -5.45
CA LEU A 282 9.70 -13.67 -4.14
C LEU A 282 9.40 -12.39 -3.35
N GLY A 283 9.40 -11.22 -3.99
CA GLY A 283 9.03 -9.95 -3.36
C GLY A 283 7.51 -9.75 -3.27
#